data_AF-A0AAU7LLM6-F1
#
_entry.id   AF-A0AAU7LLM6-F1
#
_cell.length_a   1.000
_cell.length_b   1.000
_cell.length_c   1.000
_cell.angle_alpha   90.00
_cell.angle_beta   90.00
_cell.angle_gamma   90.00
#
_symmetry.space_group_name_H-M   'P 1'
#
loop_
_entity.id
_entity.type
_entity.pdbx_description
1 polymer ?
#
loop_
_entity_poly.entity_id
_entity_poly.type
_entity_poly.pdbx_seq_one_letter_code
_entity_poly.pdbx_strand_id
1 'polypeptide(L)' 'MLDRQFGVAYSLNGVYDLMKRLGMVWISARAVSPSADPVAQAEFKKKLRPGSRSNAAPEHCA' A
#
# COMPACT_ATOMS: atom_id res chain seq x y z
N MET A 1 -8.30 22.21 -0.73
CA MET A 1 -9.04 21.49 0.33
C MET A 1 -8.43 21.73 1.71
N LEU A 2 -7.10 21.61 1.89
CA LEU A 2 -6.45 21.92 3.17
C LEU A 2 -6.51 23.41 3.52
N ASP A 3 -6.23 24.27 2.54
CA ASP A 3 -6.31 25.72 2.70
C ASP A 3 -7.70 26.19 3.20
N ARG A 4 -8.78 25.68 2.59
CA ARG A 4 -10.15 26.04 2.98
C ARG A 4 -10.57 25.55 4.38
N GLN A 5 -10.01 24.45 4.88
CA GLN A 5 -10.42 23.84 6.15
C GLN A 5 -9.51 24.24 7.32
N PHE A 6 -8.23 24.48 7.04
CA PHE A 6 -7.21 24.69 8.06
C PHE A 6 -6.44 26.00 7.86
N GLY A 7 -6.69 26.75 6.77
CA GLY A 7 -6.01 28.02 6.47
C GLY A 7 -4.54 27.86 6.10
N VAL A 8 -4.12 26.66 5.70
CA VAL A 8 -2.71 26.36 5.40
C VAL A 8 -2.53 25.96 3.94
N ALA A 9 -1.67 26.70 3.25
CA ALA A 9 -1.24 26.39 1.90
C ALA A 9 -0.03 25.44 1.94
N TYR A 10 -0.24 24.19 1.55
CA TYR A 10 0.84 23.22 1.33
C TYR A 10 0.92 22.84 -0.14
N SER A 11 2.14 22.66 -0.65
CA SER A 11 2.36 21.92 -1.89
C SER A 11 2.04 20.44 -1.67
N LEU A 12 1.78 19.69 -2.74
CA LEU A 12 1.48 18.27 -2.65
C LEU A 12 2.57 17.49 -1.87
N ASN A 13 3.84 17.79 -2.12
CA ASN A 13 4.97 17.20 -1.39
C ASN A 13 4.96 17.56 0.10
N GLY A 14 4.63 18.81 0.43
CA GLY A 14 4.52 19.25 1.82
C GLY A 14 3.41 18.52 2.59
N VAL A 15 2.31 18.16 1.91
CA VAL A 15 1.26 17.31 2.50
C VAL A 15 1.80 15.91 2.78
N TYR A 16 2.53 15.29 1.85
CA TYR A 16 3.12 13.97 2.07
C TYR A 16 4.13 13.96 3.23
N ASP A 17 4.99 14.99 3.32
CA ASP A 17 5.93 15.12 4.43
C ASP A 17 5.23 15.32 5.77
N LEU A 18 4.17 16.13 5.80
CA LEU A 18 3.34 16.32 6.99
C LEU A 18 2.73 14.99 7.46
N MET A 19 2.13 14.23 6.53
CA MET A 19 1.53 12.93 6.85
C MET A 19 2.57 11.93 7.36
N LYS A 20 3.76 11.90 6.74
CA LYS A 20 4.89 11.07 7.21
C LYS A 20 5.32 11.43 8.63
N ARG A 21 5.43 12.72 8.95
CA ARG A 21 5.77 13.20 10.31
C ARG A 21 4.72 12.82 11.35
N LEU A 22 3.45 12.79 10.95
CA LEU A 22 2.34 12.36 11.80
C LEU A 22 2.24 10.84 11.94
N GLY A 23 3.17 10.06 11.36
CA GLY A 23 3.12 8.60 11.36
C GLY A 23 2.02 8.03 10.47
N MET A 24 1.34 8.88 9.69
CA MET A 24 0.29 8.49 8.76
C MET A 24 0.92 8.22 7.40
N VAL A 25 1.43 6.99 7.19
CA VAL A 25 1.84 6.54 5.87
C VAL A 25 0.57 6.30 5.06
N TRP A 26 0.26 7.20 4.12
CA TRP A 26 -0.83 7.02 3.17
C TRP A 26 -0.59 5.74 2.38
N ILE A 27 -1.28 4.67 2.78
CA ILE A 27 -1.32 3.37 2.12
C ILE A 27 0.02 2.62 2.25
N SER A 28 0.14 1.75 3.25
CA SER A 28 1.04 0.61 3.09
C SER A 28 0.58 -0.16 1.84
N ALA A 29 1.50 -0.47 0.93
CA ALA A 29 1.16 -0.92 -0.43
C ALA A 29 0.26 -2.16 -0.49
N ARG A 30 0.13 -2.93 0.61
CA ARG A 30 -0.81 -4.03 0.74
C ARG A 30 -1.29 -4.13 2.19
N ALA A 31 -2.61 -4.21 2.37
CA ALA A 31 -3.16 -4.73 3.61
C ALA A 31 -2.63 -6.16 3.80
N VAL A 32 -1.99 -6.41 4.95
CA VAL A 32 -1.61 -7.77 5.32
C VAL A 32 -2.89 -8.47 5.80
N SER A 33 -3.32 -9.49 5.06
CA SER A 33 -4.48 -10.30 5.47
C SER A 33 -4.19 -10.97 6.83
N PRO A 34 -5.17 -11.08 7.74
CA PRO A 34 -5.01 -11.82 9.00
C PRO A 34 -4.57 -13.27 8.81
N SER A 35 -4.88 -13.86 7.65
CA SER A 35 -4.49 -15.22 7.27
C SER A 35 -3.17 -15.27 6.51
N ALA A 36 -2.40 -14.17 6.47
CA ALA A 36 -1.12 -14.14 5.79
C ALA A 36 -0.08 -14.94 6.59
N ASP A 37 0.38 -16.04 6.00
CA ASP A 37 1.57 -16.75 6.48
C ASP A 37 2.83 -16.21 5.75
N PRO A 38 3.68 -15.42 6.43
CA PRO A 38 4.87 -14.83 5.82
C PRO A 38 5.92 -15.88 5.44
N VAL A 39 5.95 -17.04 6.11
CA VAL A 39 6.92 -18.11 5.85
C VAL A 39 6.54 -18.83 4.56
N ALA A 40 5.28 -19.26 4.43
CA ALA A 40 4.78 -19.90 3.21
C ALA A 40 4.89 -18.97 1.99
N GLN A 41 4.61 -17.67 2.16
CA GLN A 41 4.78 -16.69 1.08
C GLN A 41 6.23 -16.53 0.63
N ALA A 42 7.19 -16.56 1.56
CA ALA A 42 8.61 -16.46 1.24
C ALA A 42 9.09 -17.70 0.47
N GLU A 43 8.67 -18.89 0.89
CA GLU A 43 9.00 -20.13 0.18
C GLU A 43 8.38 -20.19 -1.22
N PHE A 44 7.14 -19.75 -1.37
CA PHE A 44 6.47 -19.65 -2.67
C PHE A 44 7.21 -18.67 -3.59
N LYS A 45 7.56 -17.48 -3.09
CA LYS A 45 8.30 -16.47 -3.85
C LYS A 45 9.68 -16.94 -4.28
N LYS A 46 10.38 -17.72 -3.46
CA LYS A 46 11.68 -18.32 -3.83
C LYS A 46 11.58 -19.32 -4.98
N LYS A 47 10.44 -20.00 -5.13
CA LYS A 47 10.19 -20.99 -6.19
C LYS A 47 9.72 -20.34 -7.50
N LEU A 48 9.36 -19.05 -7.49
CA LEU A 48 8.94 -18.33 -8.68
C LEU A 48 10.13 -17.91 -9.55
N ARG A 49 10.04 -18.16 -10.86
CA ARG A 49 11.05 -17.69 -11.82
C ARG A 49 10.96 -16.17 -11.96
N PRO A 50 12.10 -15.46 -12.12
CA PRO A 50 12.07 -14.03 -12.42
C PRO A 50 11.24 -13.77 -13.69
N GLY A 51 10.16 -13.00 -13.58
CA GLY A 51 9.28 -12.65 -14.70
C GLY A 51 7.94 -13.38 -14.78
N SER A 52 7.57 -14.23 -13.80
CA SER A 52 6.20 -14.76 -13.75
C SER A 52 5.21 -13.61 -13.49
N ARG A 53 4.39 -13.27 -14.49
CA ARG A 53 3.34 -12.23 -14.38
C ARG A 53 2.44 -12.53 -13.18
N SER A 54 2.48 -11.68 -12.16
CA SER A 54 1.44 -11.63 -11.13
C SER A 54 0.30 -10.76 -11.64
N ASN A 55 -0.71 -11.36 -12.27
CA ASN A 55 -2.01 -10.73 -12.45
C ASN A 55 -3.09 -11.72 -11.99
N ALA A 56 -3.78 -11.40 -10.91
CA ALA A 56 -5.08 -11.98 -10.60
C ALA A 56 -5.85 -10.97 -9.74
N ALA A 57 -6.71 -10.19 -10.39
CA ALA A 57 -7.90 -9.58 -9.77
C ALA A 57 -9.07 -10.57 -9.96
N PRO A 58 -10.09 -10.52 -9.08
CA PRO A 58 -10.80 -11.71 -8.62
C PRO A 58 -11.86 -12.20 -9.60
N GLU A 59 -12.10 -13.50 -9.58
CA GLU A 59 -13.26 -14.12 -10.20
C GLU A 59 -14.48 -13.82 -9.32
N HIS A 60 -15.45 -13.12 -9.89
CA HIS A 60 -16.76 -12.89 -9.31
C HIS A 60 -17.52 -14.23 -9.32
N CYS A 61 -17.77 -14.83 -8.16
CA CYS A 61 -18.72 -15.94 -8.07
C CYS A 61 -20.16 -15.39 -8.08
N ALA A 62 -21.00 -16.00 -8.91
CA ALA A 62 -22.42 -15.71 -9.10
C ALA A 62 -23.28 -16.16 -7.92
#